data_AF-A0A7K9ES38-F1
#
_entry.id   AF-A0A7K9ES38-F1
#
_cell.length_a   1.000
_cell.length_b   1.000
_cell.length_c   1.000
_cell.angle_alpha   90.00
_cell.angle_beta   90.00
_cell.angle_gamma   90.00
#
_symmetry.space_group_name_H-M   'P 1'
#
loop_
_entity.id
_entity.type
_entity.pdbx_description
1 polymer ?
#
loop_
_entity_poly.entity_id
_entity_poly.type
_entity_poly.pdbx_seq_one_letter_code
_entity_poly.pdbx_strand_id
1 'polypeptide(L)'
;TGAISSLQRQLEIQESQLRRTRSEMEMLQKKLRERENQLQAMTTKFSSLREERKHEDMVAMAEEEKWSLQQLVTEQESKLAEQDKLLSELQGRVSQLQAEVLSGRHRIQKQQRAQEEIQNQAEMLQHRELQTRVALERLTSRFERFRSKIIQVTFSAAGVRPPQAELTDEEVLEAMQVRGSLQLSFQQPITNRQES
;
A
#
# COMPACT_ATOMS: atom_id res chain seq x y z
N THR A 1 -43.93 -133.29 14.97
CA THR A 1 -42.96 -132.51 15.78
C THR A 1 -41.85 -131.84 14.97
N GLY A 2 -41.33 -132.41 13.86
CA GLY A 2 -40.22 -131.79 13.09
C GLY A 2 -40.49 -130.49 12.32
N ALA A 3 -41.70 -130.29 11.78
CA ALA A 3 -42.05 -129.07 11.03
C ALA A 3 -42.06 -127.79 11.91
N ILE A 4 -42.46 -127.94 13.18
CA ILE A 4 -42.50 -126.84 14.16
C ILE A 4 -41.08 -126.35 14.47
N SER A 5 -40.12 -127.27 14.67
CA SER A 5 -38.72 -126.93 14.92
C SER A 5 -38.04 -126.23 13.73
N SER A 6 -38.39 -126.61 12.49
CA SER A 6 -37.87 -125.92 11.29
C SER A 6 -38.40 -124.49 11.16
N LEU A 7 -39.68 -124.26 11.48
CA LEU A 7 -40.27 -122.93 11.48
C LEU A 7 -39.69 -122.04 12.58
N GLN A 8 -39.43 -122.59 13.77
CA GLN A 8 -38.74 -121.88 14.86
C GLN A 8 -37.33 -121.43 14.47
N ARG A 9 -36.53 -122.31 13.85
CA ARG A 9 -35.19 -121.95 13.36
C ARG A 9 -35.24 -120.87 12.28
N GLN A 10 -36.22 -120.94 11.38
CA GLN A 10 -36.41 -119.92 10.34
C GLN A 10 -36.81 -118.57 10.95
N LEU A 11 -37.67 -118.57 11.96
CA LEU A 11 -38.06 -117.38 12.72
C LEU A 11 -36.85 -116.75 13.41
N GLU A 12 -36.01 -117.54 14.09
CA GLU A 12 -34.78 -117.06 14.74
C GLU A 12 -33.79 -116.42 13.74
N ILE A 13 -33.63 -117.03 12.55
CA ILE A 13 -32.80 -116.46 11.49
C ILE A 13 -33.37 -115.12 11.03
N GLN A 14 -34.67 -115.04 10.77
CA GLN A 14 -35.33 -113.80 10.36
C GLN A 14 -35.26 -112.72 11.45
N GLU A 15 -35.47 -113.07 12.72
CA GLU A 15 -35.29 -112.14 13.84
C GLU A 15 -33.86 -111.62 13.93
N SER A 16 -32.86 -112.48 13.75
CA SER A 16 -31.46 -112.07 13.76
C SER A 16 -31.13 -111.10 12.61
N GLN A 17 -31.69 -111.35 11.42
CA GLN A 17 -31.56 -110.46 10.26
C GLN A 17 -32.27 -109.13 10.49
N LEU A 18 -33.45 -109.15 11.11
CA LEU A 18 -34.21 -107.95 11.46
C LEU A 18 -33.48 -107.11 12.51
N ARG A 19 -32.84 -107.74 13.51
CA ARG A 19 -31.98 -107.04 14.48
C ARG A 19 -30.76 -106.41 13.81
N ARG A 20 -30.09 -107.11 12.90
CA ARG A 20 -28.93 -106.57 12.15
C ARG A 20 -29.31 -105.36 11.29
N THR A 21 -30.33 -105.51 10.44
CA THR A 21 -30.82 -104.42 9.57
C THR A 21 -31.28 -103.21 10.39
N ARG A 22 -31.93 -103.42 11.54
CA ARG A 22 -32.28 -102.33 12.46
C ARG A 22 -31.04 -101.59 13.00
N SER A 23 -29.99 -102.32 13.41
CA SER A 23 -28.74 -101.72 13.87
C SER A 23 -28.00 -100.94 12.77
N GLU A 24 -28.03 -101.44 11.53
CA GLU A 24 -27.47 -100.76 10.37
C GLU A 24 -28.25 -99.48 10.05
N MET A 25 -29.58 -99.52 10.12
CA MET A 25 -30.44 -98.35 9.95
C MET A 25 -30.12 -97.27 10.99
N GLU A 26 -29.99 -97.63 12.26
CA GLU A 26 -29.63 -96.69 13.34
C GLU A 26 -28.25 -96.06 13.12
N MET A 27 -27.26 -96.86 12.69
CA MET A 27 -25.92 -96.37 12.35
C MET A 27 -25.94 -95.40 11.17
N LEU A 28 -26.67 -95.73 10.10
CA LEU A 28 -26.82 -94.87 8.93
C LEU A 28 -27.53 -93.56 9.30
N GLN A 29 -28.57 -93.62 10.13
CA GLN A 29 -29.30 -92.44 10.59
C GLN A 29 -28.43 -91.54 11.48
N LYS A 30 -27.50 -92.11 12.26
CA LYS A 30 -26.50 -91.32 12.99
C LYS A 30 -25.52 -90.63 12.04
N LYS A 31 -24.99 -91.35 11.04
CA LYS A 31 -24.10 -90.79 10.02
C LYS A 31 -24.78 -89.68 9.21
N LEU A 32 -26.05 -89.85 8.85
CA LEU A 32 -26.83 -88.84 8.14
C LEU A 32 -26.92 -87.54 8.95
N ARG A 33 -27.32 -87.63 10.23
CA ARG A 33 -27.37 -86.48 11.14
C ARG A 33 -26.02 -85.78 11.29
N GLU A 34 -24.94 -86.55 11.40
CA GLU A 34 -23.59 -85.98 11.51
C GLU A 34 -23.17 -85.25 10.22
N ARG A 35 -23.55 -85.78 9.06
CA ARG A 35 -23.31 -85.12 7.76
C ARG A 35 -24.17 -83.88 7.58
N GLU A 36 -25.43 -83.88 8.01
CA GLU A 36 -26.27 -82.67 8.05
C GLU A 36 -25.65 -81.58 8.91
N ASN A 37 -25.18 -81.93 10.12
CA ASN A 37 -24.50 -80.97 10.99
C ASN A 37 -23.23 -80.40 10.36
N GLN A 38 -22.43 -81.24 9.68
CA GLN A 38 -21.24 -80.80 8.95
C GLN A 38 -21.57 -79.86 7.80
N LEU A 39 -22.61 -80.18 7.02
CA LEU A 39 -23.08 -79.33 5.93
C LEU A 39 -23.57 -77.97 6.46
N GLN A 40 -24.37 -77.98 7.53
CA GLN A 40 -24.84 -76.76 8.20
C GLN A 40 -23.66 -75.88 8.63
N ALA A 41 -22.66 -76.47 9.30
CA ALA A 41 -21.47 -75.76 9.75
C ALA A 41 -20.64 -75.20 8.58
N MET A 42 -20.51 -75.95 7.49
CA MET A 42 -19.84 -75.46 6.28
C MET A 42 -20.62 -74.30 5.66
N THR A 43 -21.95 -74.39 5.55
CA THR A 43 -22.79 -73.30 5.02
C THR A 43 -22.59 -72.03 5.83
N THR A 44 -22.61 -72.10 7.17
CA THR A 44 -22.35 -70.94 8.03
C THR A 44 -20.96 -70.34 7.78
N LYS A 45 -19.92 -71.17 7.65
CA LYS A 45 -18.55 -70.71 7.35
C LYS A 45 -18.45 -70.07 5.97
N PHE A 46 -19.09 -70.62 4.95
CA PHE A 46 -19.10 -70.01 3.62
C PHE A 46 -19.84 -68.67 3.60
N SER A 47 -20.92 -68.54 4.39
CA SER A 47 -21.59 -67.26 4.57
C SER A 47 -20.69 -66.24 5.27
N SER A 48 -20.01 -66.61 6.35
CA SER A 48 -19.12 -65.68 7.05
C SER A 48 -17.94 -65.23 6.19
N LEU A 49 -17.28 -66.16 5.48
CA LEU A 49 -16.16 -65.84 4.59
C LEU A 49 -16.58 -64.92 3.44
N ARG A 50 -17.81 -65.07 2.94
CA ARG A 50 -18.36 -64.20 1.90
C ARG A 50 -18.55 -62.77 2.42
N GLU A 51 -19.08 -62.61 3.63
CA GLU A 51 -19.28 -61.29 4.22
C GLU A 51 -17.96 -60.63 4.62
N GLU A 52 -17.00 -61.41 5.12
CA GLU A 52 -15.64 -60.94 5.43
C GLU A 52 -14.95 -60.39 4.18
N ARG A 53 -15.00 -61.12 3.06
CA ARG A 53 -14.46 -60.64 1.78
C ARG A 53 -15.11 -59.33 1.30
N LYS A 54 -16.43 -59.20 1.43
CA LYS A 54 -17.11 -57.93 1.09
C LYS A 54 -16.65 -56.78 1.98
N HIS A 55 -16.41 -57.05 3.26
CA HIS A 55 -15.90 -56.05 4.19
C HIS A 55 -14.48 -55.62 3.82
N GLU A 56 -13.60 -56.56 3.47
CA GLU A 56 -12.25 -56.28 2.97
C GLU A 56 -12.28 -55.39 1.73
N ASP A 57 -13.11 -55.72 0.73
CA ASP A 57 -13.27 -54.90 -0.48
C ASP A 57 -13.74 -53.47 -0.14
N MET A 58 -14.69 -53.34 0.80
CA MET A 58 -15.18 -52.04 1.24
C MET A 58 -14.11 -51.23 1.99
N VAL A 59 -13.30 -51.89 2.83
CA VAL A 59 -12.19 -51.25 3.54
C VAL A 59 -11.13 -50.77 2.55
N ALA A 60 -10.78 -51.58 1.55
CA ALA A 60 -9.82 -51.19 0.52
C ALA A 60 -10.29 -49.93 -0.24
N MET A 61 -11.56 -49.89 -0.66
CA MET A 61 -12.13 -48.70 -1.31
C MET A 61 -12.10 -47.45 -0.41
N ALA A 62 -12.40 -47.61 0.89
CA ALA A 62 -12.36 -46.51 1.85
C ALA A 62 -10.93 -46.01 2.12
N GLU A 63 -9.93 -46.90 2.10
CA GLU A 63 -8.52 -46.54 2.24
C GLU A 63 -8.01 -45.77 1.01
N GLU A 64 -8.42 -46.18 -0.20
CA GLU A 64 -8.12 -45.45 -1.44
C GLU A 64 -8.72 -44.03 -1.40
N GLU A 65 -9.99 -43.90 -1.01
CA GLU A 65 -10.66 -42.61 -0.89
C GLU A 65 -9.97 -41.72 0.16
N LYS A 66 -9.62 -42.28 1.32
CA LYS A 66 -8.88 -41.57 2.36
C LYS A 66 -7.55 -41.04 1.84
N TRP A 67 -6.80 -41.84 1.08
CA TRP A 67 -5.54 -41.42 0.50
C TRP A 67 -5.74 -40.27 -0.50
N SER A 68 -6.74 -40.35 -1.38
CA SER A 68 -7.08 -39.28 -2.32
C SER A 68 -7.48 -37.98 -1.60
N LEU A 69 -8.27 -38.08 -0.53
CA LEU A 69 -8.65 -36.93 0.29
C LEU A 69 -7.44 -36.29 0.97
N GLN A 70 -6.51 -37.09 1.49
CA GLN A 70 -5.27 -36.58 2.08
C GLN A 70 -4.42 -35.82 1.05
N GLN A 71 -4.28 -36.35 -0.17
CA GLN A 71 -3.59 -35.63 -1.26
C GLN A 71 -4.26 -34.29 -1.56
N LEU A 72 -5.59 -34.28 -1.69
CA LEU A 72 -6.33 -33.05 -1.95
C LEU A 72 -6.17 -32.01 -0.83
N VAL A 73 -6.21 -32.44 0.44
CA VAL A 73 -5.98 -31.57 1.59
C VAL A 73 -4.59 -30.95 1.53
N THR A 74 -3.54 -31.74 1.27
CA THR A 74 -2.17 -31.21 1.18
C THR A 74 -2.00 -30.21 0.03
N GLU A 75 -2.66 -30.43 -1.11
CA GLU A 75 -2.64 -29.49 -2.23
C GLU A 75 -3.36 -28.18 -1.88
N GLN A 76 -4.50 -28.27 -1.19
CA GLN A 76 -5.25 -27.11 -0.73
C GLN A 76 -4.46 -26.30 0.32
N GLU A 77 -3.81 -26.97 1.27
CA GLU A 77 -2.93 -26.33 2.26
C GLU A 77 -1.77 -25.58 1.60
N SER A 78 -1.15 -26.19 0.58
CA SER A 78 -0.09 -25.52 -0.20
C SER A 78 -0.60 -24.26 -0.90
N LYS A 79 -1.76 -24.34 -1.57
CA LYS A 79 -2.38 -23.18 -2.25
C LYS A 79 -2.75 -22.08 -1.26
N LEU A 80 -3.23 -22.45 -0.06
CA LEU A 80 -3.57 -21.50 0.98
C LEU A 80 -2.32 -20.79 1.51
N ALA A 81 -1.22 -21.51 1.72
CA ALA A 81 0.06 -20.92 2.10
C ALA A 81 0.61 -19.94 1.05
N GLU A 82 0.47 -20.24 -0.23
CA GLU A 82 0.84 -19.33 -1.33
C GLU A 82 -0.01 -18.05 -1.31
N GLN A 83 -1.32 -18.17 -1.06
CA GLN A 83 -2.22 -17.02 -0.94
C GLN A 83 -1.88 -16.15 0.27
N ASP A 84 -1.58 -16.75 1.42
CA ASP A 84 -1.18 -16.01 2.63
C ASP A 84 0.12 -15.24 2.43
N LYS A 85 1.07 -15.82 1.68
CA LYS A 85 2.29 -15.13 1.28
C LYS A 85 1.98 -13.92 0.40
N LEU A 86 1.15 -14.08 -0.62
CA LEU A 86 0.75 -12.98 -1.50
C LEU A 86 0.00 -11.87 -0.73
N LEU A 87 -0.89 -12.25 0.19
CA LEU A 87 -1.59 -11.31 1.07
C LEU A 87 -0.61 -10.51 1.92
N SER A 88 0.39 -11.17 2.51
CA SER A 88 1.43 -10.51 3.30
C SER A 88 2.26 -9.53 2.46
N GLU A 89 2.64 -9.91 1.24
CA GLU A 89 3.36 -9.03 0.30
C GLU A 89 2.52 -7.81 -0.09
N LEU A 90 1.22 -8.00 -0.38
CA LEU A 90 0.31 -6.91 -0.71
C LEU A 90 0.08 -5.97 0.48
N GLN A 91 -0.10 -6.50 1.68
CA GLN A 91 -0.20 -5.70 2.90
C GLN A 91 1.06 -4.86 3.15
N GLY A 92 2.24 -5.44 2.90
CA GLY A 92 3.51 -4.72 2.93
C GLY A 92 3.56 -3.57 1.93
N ARG A 93 3.17 -3.81 0.68
CA ARG A 93 3.11 -2.77 -0.36
C ARG A 93 2.11 -1.66 -0.03
N VAL A 94 0.92 -2.01 0.48
CA VAL A 94 -0.08 -1.02 0.90
C VAL A 94 0.48 -0.13 2.00
N SER A 95 1.14 -0.71 3.00
CA SER A 95 1.77 0.04 4.10
C SER A 95 2.86 0.98 3.60
N GLN A 96 3.69 0.52 2.67
CA GLN A 96 4.73 1.34 2.04
C GLN A 96 4.12 2.53 1.26
N LEU A 97 3.13 2.27 0.41
CA LEU A 97 2.46 3.31 -0.37
C LEU A 97 1.78 4.35 0.53
N GLN A 98 1.15 3.91 1.63
CA GLN A 98 0.58 4.83 2.61
C GLN A 98 1.63 5.75 3.23
N ALA A 99 2.80 5.20 3.60
CA ALA A 99 3.90 6.00 4.13
C ALA A 99 4.45 6.99 3.08
N GLU A 100 4.58 6.58 1.82
CA GLU A 100 5.01 7.45 0.71
C GLU A 100 4.01 8.60 0.48
N VAL A 101 2.70 8.32 0.49
CA VAL A 101 1.66 9.34 0.36
C VAL A 101 1.71 10.35 1.50
N LEU A 102 1.88 9.90 2.75
CA LEU A 102 1.99 10.79 3.91
C LEU A 102 3.25 11.66 3.83
N SER A 103 4.39 11.07 3.46
CA SER A 103 5.65 11.79 3.26
C SER A 103 5.52 12.83 2.13
N GLY A 104 4.91 12.44 1.01
CA GLY A 104 4.63 13.32 -0.11
C GLY A 104 3.75 14.51 0.28
N ARG A 105 2.68 14.25 1.04
CA ARG A 105 1.79 15.31 1.57
C ARG A 105 2.54 16.28 2.48
N HIS A 106 3.40 15.77 3.36
CA HIS A 106 4.21 16.61 4.24
C HIS A 106 5.18 17.50 3.43
N ARG A 107 5.83 16.94 2.41
CA ARG A 107 6.73 17.69 1.53
C ARG A 107 6.01 18.81 0.78
N ILE A 108 4.83 18.51 0.20
CA ILE A 108 4.00 19.51 -0.50
C ILE A 108 3.61 20.64 0.46
N GLN A 109 3.16 20.31 1.67
CA GLN A 109 2.77 21.31 2.66
C GLN A 109 3.95 22.20 3.07
N LYS A 110 5.14 21.62 3.25
CA LYS A 110 6.36 22.39 3.56
C LYS A 110 6.74 23.32 2.40
N GLN A 111 6.63 22.84 1.16
CA GLN A 111 6.93 23.63 -0.03
C GLN A 111 5.93 24.78 -0.21
N GLN A 112 4.64 24.56 0.04
CA GLN A 112 3.62 25.60 -0.01
C GLN A 112 3.91 26.75 0.96
N ARG A 113 4.24 26.44 2.22
CA ARG A 113 4.59 27.47 3.22
C ARG A 113 5.81 28.28 2.79
N ALA A 114 6.86 27.62 2.31
CA ALA A 114 8.06 28.31 1.82
C ALA A 114 7.74 29.21 0.61
N GLN A 115 6.85 28.77 -0.28
CA GLN A 115 6.39 29.57 -1.41
C GLN A 115 5.59 30.79 -0.97
N GLU A 116 4.68 30.64 0.00
CA GLU A 116 3.92 31.75 0.59
C GLU A 116 4.85 32.78 1.26
N GLU A 117 5.86 32.31 1.99
CA GLU A 117 6.87 33.19 2.61
C GLU A 117 7.65 34.01 1.57
N ILE A 118 8.11 33.37 0.49
CA ILE A 118 8.81 34.04 -0.61
C ILE A 118 7.88 35.06 -1.30
N GLN A 119 6.63 34.70 -1.54
CA GLN A 119 5.66 35.58 -2.18
C GLN A 119 5.40 36.83 -1.33
N ASN A 120 5.20 36.66 -0.02
CA ASN A 120 5.03 37.76 0.92
C ASN A 120 6.26 38.69 0.95
N GLN A 121 7.47 38.10 0.93
CA GLN A 121 8.70 38.89 0.87
C GLN A 121 8.83 39.68 -0.43
N ALA A 122 8.48 39.09 -1.57
CA ALA A 122 8.49 39.75 -2.87
C ALA A 122 7.52 40.95 -2.89
N GLU A 123 6.30 40.77 -2.37
CA GLU A 123 5.30 41.85 -2.28
C GLU A 123 5.78 43.00 -1.38
N MET A 124 6.37 42.68 -0.22
CA MET A 124 6.96 43.69 0.65
C MET A 124 8.09 44.46 -0.02
N LEU A 125 8.97 43.77 -0.75
CA LEU A 125 10.07 44.41 -1.48
C LEU A 125 9.53 45.31 -2.60
N GLN A 126 8.53 44.86 -3.35
CA GLN A 126 7.89 45.66 -4.40
C GLN A 126 7.24 46.94 -3.83
N HIS A 127 6.55 46.85 -2.69
CA HIS A 127 5.99 48.03 -2.02
C HIS A 127 7.09 49.01 -1.57
N ARG A 128 8.19 48.49 -1.00
CA ARG A 128 9.32 49.32 -0.56
C ARG A 128 10.04 49.98 -1.74
N GLU A 129 10.20 49.27 -2.85
CA GLU A 129 10.75 49.80 -4.09
C GLU A 129 9.90 50.98 -4.58
N LEU A 130 8.57 50.80 -4.69
CA LEU A 130 7.65 51.84 -5.13
C LEU A 130 7.71 53.08 -4.22
N GLN A 131 7.71 52.89 -2.90
CA GLN A 131 7.84 53.99 -1.95
C GLN A 131 9.14 54.77 -2.13
N THR A 132 10.25 54.04 -2.34
CA THR A 132 11.57 54.64 -2.56
C THR A 132 11.60 55.43 -3.87
N ARG A 133 10.99 54.88 -4.94
CA ARG A 133 10.86 55.56 -6.23
C ARG A 133 10.08 56.86 -6.12
N VAL A 134 8.94 56.86 -5.43
CA VAL A 134 8.13 58.08 -5.20
C VAL A 134 8.91 59.11 -4.39
N ALA A 135 9.67 58.70 -3.37
CA ALA A 135 10.51 59.60 -2.60
C ALA A 135 11.62 60.23 -3.46
N LEU A 136 12.23 59.44 -4.35
CA LEU A 136 13.24 59.89 -5.30
C LEU A 136 12.66 60.92 -6.28
N GLU A 137 11.50 60.65 -6.90
CA GLU A 137 10.82 61.59 -7.80
C GLU A 137 10.50 62.93 -7.11
N ARG A 138 10.08 62.90 -5.84
CA ARG A 138 9.86 64.11 -5.04
C ARG A 138 11.13 64.89 -4.78
N LEU A 139 12.23 64.21 -4.45
CA LEU A 139 13.54 64.85 -4.25
C LEU A 139 14.03 65.48 -5.55
N THR A 140 14.00 64.74 -6.66
CA THR A 140 14.36 65.25 -7.99
C THR A 140 13.57 66.50 -8.35
N SER A 141 12.24 66.48 -8.20
CA SER A 141 11.38 67.65 -8.45
C SER A 141 11.78 68.86 -7.59
N ARG A 142 12.14 68.62 -6.32
CA ARG A 142 12.59 69.68 -5.42
C ARG A 142 13.96 70.24 -5.82
N PHE A 143 14.88 69.37 -6.25
CA PHE A 143 16.18 69.78 -6.79
C PHE A 143 16.03 70.61 -8.05
N GLU A 144 15.19 70.20 -9.01
CA GLU A 144 14.92 70.97 -10.22
C GLU A 144 14.33 72.35 -9.90
N ARG A 145 13.46 72.46 -8.90
CA ARG A 145 12.94 73.75 -8.43
C ARG A 145 14.04 74.64 -7.82
N PHE A 146 14.94 74.06 -7.02
CA PHE A 146 16.09 74.80 -6.47
C PHE A 146 17.03 75.27 -7.58
N ARG A 147 17.36 74.39 -8.51
CA ARG A 147 18.16 74.68 -9.70
C ARG A 147 17.55 75.82 -10.52
N SER A 148 16.25 75.75 -10.80
CA SER A 148 15.50 76.81 -11.48
C SER A 148 15.59 78.16 -10.74
N LYS A 149 15.46 78.14 -9.41
CA LYS A 149 15.57 79.36 -8.58
C LYS A 149 16.99 79.93 -8.59
N ILE A 150 18.00 79.07 -8.54
CA ILE A 150 19.41 79.48 -8.65
C ILE A 150 19.65 80.12 -10.01
N ILE A 151 19.27 79.48 -11.11
CA ILE A 151 19.39 80.03 -12.46
C ILE A 151 18.67 81.39 -12.55
N GLN A 152 17.43 81.46 -12.06
CA GLN A 152 16.69 82.72 -12.04
C GLN A 152 17.46 83.81 -11.28
N VAL A 153 17.93 83.54 -10.06
CA VAL A 153 18.73 84.51 -9.30
C VAL A 153 19.96 84.88 -10.11
N THR A 154 20.79 83.92 -10.57
CA THR A 154 22.07 84.07 -11.30
C THR A 154 21.98 84.86 -12.61
N PHE A 155 20.82 84.86 -13.28
CA PHE A 155 20.66 85.52 -14.57
C PHE A 155 19.63 86.67 -14.61
N SER A 156 18.97 87.02 -13.50
CA SER A 156 17.97 88.12 -13.44
C SER A 156 18.51 89.51 -13.05
N ALA A 157 19.83 89.71 -12.93
CA ALA A 157 20.42 91.02 -12.60
C ALA A 157 20.61 91.88 -13.86
N ALA A 158 20.46 93.20 -13.74
CA ALA A 158 20.61 94.15 -14.85
C ALA A 158 21.98 93.98 -15.55
N GLY A 159 21.96 93.55 -16.81
CA GLY A 159 23.14 93.40 -17.67
C GLY A 159 23.57 91.96 -18.00
N VAL A 160 22.96 90.92 -17.41
CA VAL A 160 23.28 89.51 -17.72
C VAL A 160 22.27 88.95 -18.73
N ARG A 161 22.74 88.44 -19.87
CA ARG A 161 21.87 87.89 -20.93
C ARG A 161 21.26 86.56 -20.46
N PRO A 162 19.93 86.35 -20.60
CA PRO A 162 19.31 85.10 -20.18
C PRO A 162 19.81 83.94 -21.07
N PRO A 163 19.96 82.73 -20.50
CA PRO A 163 20.45 81.55 -21.23
C PRO A 163 19.45 81.11 -22.32
N GLN A 164 19.94 80.71 -23.49
CA GLN A 164 19.12 80.29 -24.64
C GLN A 164 19.08 78.75 -24.85
N ALA A 165 19.79 77.97 -24.03
CA ALA A 165 19.88 76.51 -24.08
C ALA A 165 19.87 75.89 -22.67
N GLU A 166 19.71 74.56 -22.57
CA GLU A 166 19.85 73.82 -21.32
C GLU A 166 21.26 74.02 -20.74
N LEU A 167 21.34 74.74 -19.62
CA LEU A 167 22.58 74.98 -18.88
C LEU A 167 22.98 73.76 -18.07
N THR A 168 24.23 73.36 -18.14
CA THR A 168 24.81 72.35 -17.24
C THR A 168 25.04 72.92 -15.84
N ASP A 169 25.06 72.07 -14.82
CA ASP A 169 25.25 72.51 -13.42
C ASP A 169 26.60 73.20 -13.20
N GLU A 170 27.62 72.82 -13.96
CA GLU A 170 28.95 73.43 -13.93
C GLU A 170 28.91 74.88 -14.47
N GLU A 171 28.21 75.11 -15.59
CA GLU A 171 28.06 76.44 -16.18
C GLU A 171 27.26 77.39 -15.27
N VAL A 172 26.26 76.86 -14.54
CA VAL A 172 25.52 77.65 -13.54
C VAL A 172 26.43 78.03 -12.37
N LEU A 173 27.28 77.11 -11.92
CA LEU A 173 28.21 77.34 -10.83
C LEU A 173 29.26 78.40 -11.18
N GLU A 174 29.84 78.33 -12.38
CA GLU A 174 30.77 79.34 -12.89
C GLU A 174 30.11 80.73 -12.93
N ALA A 175 28.89 80.83 -13.45
CA ALA A 175 28.15 82.09 -13.50
C ALA A 175 27.84 82.65 -12.10
N MET A 176 27.54 81.78 -11.12
CA MET A 176 27.39 82.19 -9.71
C MET A 176 28.68 82.73 -9.12
N GLN A 177 29.83 82.09 -9.37
CA GLN A 177 31.14 82.51 -8.87
C GLN A 177 31.56 83.86 -9.46
N VAL A 178 31.40 84.03 -10.78
CA VAL A 178 31.66 85.30 -11.47
C VAL A 178 30.79 86.42 -10.89
N ARG A 179 29.52 86.15 -10.60
CA ARG A 179 28.69 87.16 -9.95
C ARG A 179 29.11 87.43 -8.50
N GLY A 180 29.41 86.40 -7.73
CA GLY A 180 29.85 86.55 -6.34
C GLY A 180 31.11 87.41 -6.24
N SER A 181 32.07 87.21 -7.13
CA SER A 181 33.28 88.05 -7.22
C SER A 181 32.97 89.48 -7.66
N LEU A 182 32.02 89.68 -8.58
CA LEU A 182 31.52 91.01 -8.94
C LEU A 182 30.83 91.70 -7.73
N GLN A 183 29.95 91.03 -7.00
CA GLN A 183 29.31 91.61 -5.82
C GLN A 183 30.30 91.96 -4.70
N LEU A 184 31.28 91.10 -4.43
CA LEU A 184 32.34 91.35 -3.45
C LEU A 184 33.20 92.56 -3.83
N SER A 185 33.53 92.72 -5.12
CA SER A 185 34.26 93.90 -5.61
C SER A 185 33.41 95.19 -5.55
N PHE A 186 32.09 95.10 -5.69
CA PHE A 186 31.16 96.22 -5.43
C PHE A 186 30.95 96.55 -3.94
N GLN A 187 31.22 95.64 -3.01
CA GLN A 187 31.07 95.87 -1.56
C GLN A 187 32.31 96.51 -0.90
N GLN A 188 33.48 96.43 -1.53
CA GLN A 188 34.73 97.00 -0.99
C GLN A 188 34.83 98.55 -0.88
N PRO A 189 34.02 99.41 -1.53
CA PRO A 189 34.16 100.86 -1.34
C PRO A 189 33.36 101.45 -0.16
N ILE A 190 32.65 100.67 0.66
CA ILE A 190 31.77 101.22 1.73
C ILE A 190 32.41 101.15 3.13
N THR A 191 33.44 100.34 3.36
CA THR A 191 34.12 100.23 4.67
C THR A 191 35.25 101.23 4.91
N ASN A 192 35.71 101.98 3.91
CA ASN A 192 36.72 103.05 4.07
C ASN A 192 36.11 104.45 4.17
N ARG A 193 34.90 104.57 4.74
CA ARG A 193 34.22 105.86 4.94
C ARG A 193 33.80 106.13 6.39
N GLN A 194 34.51 105.61 7.39
CA GLN A 194 34.55 106.13 8.75
C GLN A 194 35.87 105.70 9.43
N GLU A 195 36.90 106.53 9.33
CA GLU A 195 37.93 106.84 10.34
C GLU A 195 39.05 107.66 9.67
N SER A 196 39.36 108.80 10.31
CA SER A 196 40.30 109.90 10.03
C SER A 196 41.36 109.78 8.94
#